data_AF-L0FZ59-F1
#
_entry.id   AF-L0FZ59-F1
#
_cell.length_a   1.000
_cell.length_b   1.000
_cell.length_c   1.000
_cell.angle_alpha   90.00
_cell.angle_beta   90.00
_cell.angle_gamma   90.00
#
_symmetry.space_group_name_H-M   'P 1'
#
loop_
_entity.id
_entity.type
_entity.pdbx_description
1 polymer ?
#
loop_
_entity_poly.entity_id
_entity_poly.type
_entity_poly.pdbx_seq_one_letter_code
_entity_poly.pdbx_strand_id
1 'polypeptide(L)'
;MGFLPIILTSAGFILLFGMVVSFSIKQKREQYKAALLGLRKNLETALHRELGTDLTDVEKGIQHLLTTGHPEASAVQRQLGRTKLLKHQYNQLIQTKPYSLVAKFTGQGPI
;
A
#
# COMPACT_ATOMS: atom_id res chain seq x y z
N MET A 1 -23.29 -24.21 -34.64
CA MET A 1 -22.15 -24.83 -33.93
C MET A 1 -21.05 -23.78 -33.73
N GLY A 2 -21.04 -23.02 -32.63
CA GLY A 2 -20.01 -21.98 -32.41
C GLY A 2 -20.22 -20.99 -31.26
N PHE A 3 -21.40 -20.94 -30.62
CA PHE A 3 -21.70 -19.91 -29.60
C PHE A 3 -21.28 -20.28 -28.16
N LEU A 4 -21.31 -21.58 -27.83
CA LEU A 4 -20.87 -22.13 -26.53
C LEU A 4 -19.41 -21.81 -26.15
N PRO A 5 -18.40 -21.90 -27.05
CA PRO A 5 -17.01 -21.62 -26.66
C PRO A 5 -16.80 -20.16 -26.24
N ILE A 6 -17.51 -19.20 -26.85
CA ILE A 6 -17.34 -17.75 -26.59
C ILE A 6 -17.82 -17.39 -25.17
N ILE A 7 -18.96 -17.97 -24.74
CA ILE A 7 -19.50 -17.73 -23.40
C ILE A 7 -18.53 -18.28 -22.35
N LEU A 8 -18.00 -19.50 -22.57
CA LEU A 8 -17.09 -20.15 -21.64
C LEU A 8 -15.75 -19.40 -21.53
N THR A 9 -15.18 -18.95 -22.65
CA THR A 9 -13.95 -18.15 -22.65
C THR A 9 -14.16 -16.79 -21.99
N SER A 10 -15.32 -16.15 -22.20
CA SER A 10 -15.66 -14.86 -21.58
C SER A 10 -15.83 -14.99 -20.07
N ALA A 11 -16.48 -16.06 -19.60
CA ALA A 11 -16.61 -16.34 -18.16
C ALA A 11 -15.24 -16.60 -17.50
N GLY A 12 -14.38 -17.37 -18.16
CA GLY A 12 -13.00 -17.60 -17.71
C GLY A 12 -12.18 -16.30 -17.64
N PHE A 13 -12.34 -15.43 -18.63
CA PHE A 13 -11.69 -14.11 -18.64
C PHE A 13 -12.12 -13.25 -17.45
N ILE A 14 -13.42 -13.18 -17.14
CA ILE A 14 -13.94 -12.38 -16.00
C ILE A 14 -13.37 -12.89 -14.67
N LEU A 15 -13.28 -14.21 -14.49
CA LEU A 15 -12.70 -14.81 -13.29
C LEU A 15 -11.21 -14.51 -13.15
N LEU A 16 -10.44 -14.73 -14.22
CA LEU A 16 -9.00 -14.42 -14.24
C LEU A 16 -8.76 -12.93 -14.01
N PHE A 17 -9.57 -12.08 -14.62
CA PHE A 17 -9.52 -10.64 -14.45
C PHE A 17 -9.74 -10.24 -12.98
N GLY A 18 -10.79 -10.75 -12.34
CA GLY A 18 -11.07 -10.50 -10.93
C GLY A 18 -9.94 -10.96 -10.01
N MET A 19 -9.33 -12.12 -10.31
CA MET A 19 -8.20 -12.66 -9.56
C MET A 19 -6.96 -11.78 -9.67
N VAL A 20 -6.60 -11.35 -10.90
CA VAL A 20 -5.45 -10.46 -11.14
C VAL A 20 -5.64 -9.11 -10.45
N VAL A 21 -6.85 -8.54 -10.52
CA VAL A 21 -7.17 -7.28 -9.84
C VAL A 21 -7.08 -7.43 -8.32
N SER A 22 -7.66 -8.49 -7.74
CA SER A 22 -7.58 -8.76 -6.30
C SER A 22 -6.13 -8.94 -5.84
N PHE A 23 -5.34 -9.68 -6.62
CA PHE A 23 -3.92 -9.87 -6.36
C PHE A 23 -3.15 -8.55 -6.41
N SER A 24 -3.38 -7.73 -7.44
CA SER A 24 -2.74 -6.42 -7.59
C SER A 24 -3.04 -5.49 -6.41
N ILE A 25 -4.29 -5.43 -5.94
CA ILE A 25 -4.63 -4.58 -4.80
C ILE A 25 -4.00 -5.11 -3.50
N LYS A 26 -4.05 -6.44 -3.26
CA LYS A 26 -3.36 -7.07 -2.12
C LYS A 26 -1.87 -6.78 -2.14
N GLN A 27 -1.22 -6.96 -3.29
CA GLN A 27 0.21 -6.72 -3.46
C GLN A 27 0.58 -5.27 -3.14
N LYS A 28 -0.21 -4.29 -3.61
CA LYS A 28 0.01 -2.87 -3.31
C LYS A 28 -0.17 -2.55 -1.83
N ARG A 29 -1.16 -3.17 -1.16
CA ARG A 29 -1.34 -3.06 0.29
C ARG A 29 -0.15 -3.61 1.07
N GLU A 30 0.34 -4.78 0.69
CA GLU A 30 1.50 -5.40 1.34
C GLU A 30 2.79 -4.62 1.09
N GLN A 31 2.97 -4.04 -0.10
CA GLN A 31 4.08 -3.12 -0.38
C GLN A 31 4.05 -1.89 0.55
N TYR A 32 2.87 -1.30 0.78
CA TYR A 32 2.70 -0.20 1.72
C TYR A 32 3.04 -0.62 3.16
N LYS A 33 2.52 -1.75 3.63
CA LYS A 33 2.80 -2.28 4.98
C LYS A 33 4.29 -2.58 5.17
N ALA A 34 4.94 -3.22 4.19
CA ALA A 34 6.36 -3.53 4.23
C ALA A 34 7.21 -2.25 4.27
N ALA A 35 6.86 -1.24 3.47
CA ALA A 35 7.52 0.06 3.51
C ALA A 35 7.36 0.77 4.87
N LEU A 36 6.16 0.69 5.46
CA LEU A 36 5.88 1.25 6.78
C LEU A 36 6.63 0.51 7.89
N LEU A 37 6.66 -0.82 7.86
CA LEU A 37 7.43 -1.64 8.81
C LEU A 37 8.94 -1.38 8.70
N GLY A 38 9.46 -1.29 7.47
CA GLY A 38 10.87 -0.95 7.26
C GLY A 38 11.21 0.44 7.80
N LEU A 39 10.33 1.42 7.55
CA LEU A 39 10.48 2.78 8.07
C LEU A 39 10.44 2.79 9.61
N ARG A 40 9.47 2.08 10.21
CA ARG A 40 9.34 1.93 11.65
C ARG A 40 10.59 1.32 12.27
N LYS A 41 11.10 0.20 11.73
CA LYS A 41 12.30 -0.46 12.25
C LYS A 41 13.53 0.44 12.18
N ASN A 42 13.70 1.19 11.09
CA ASN A 42 14.79 2.17 10.97
C ASN A 42 14.67 3.29 12.01
N LEU A 43 13.45 3.78 12.25
CA LEU A 43 13.16 4.79 13.28
C LEU A 43 13.34 4.28 14.70
N GLU A 44 12.86 3.09 15.03
CA GLU A 44 13.05 2.49 16.36
C GLU A 44 14.53 2.30 16.66
N THR A 45 15.32 1.91 15.65
CA THR A 45 16.78 1.79 15.76
C THR A 45 17.44 3.16 15.96
N ALA A 46 17.00 4.19 15.24
CA ALA A 46 17.55 5.55 15.36
C ALA A 46 17.13 6.26 16.65
N LEU A 47 15.90 6.04 17.13
CA LEU A 47 15.32 6.74 18.28
C LEU A 47 15.42 5.95 19.59
N HIS A 48 15.85 4.68 19.54
CA HIS A 48 15.85 3.74 20.68
C HIS A 48 14.50 3.69 21.42
N ARG A 49 13.40 3.83 20.69
CA ARG A 49 12.04 3.92 21.25
C ARG A 49 11.07 3.17 20.35
N GLU A 50 10.23 2.33 20.95
CA GLU A 50 9.11 1.72 20.23
C GLU A 50 8.16 2.80 19.71
N LEU A 51 7.91 2.75 18.41
CA LEU A 51 6.97 3.66 17.75
C LEU A 51 5.62 2.98 17.58
N GLY A 52 4.55 3.79 17.62
CA GLY A 52 3.20 3.29 17.39
C GLY A 52 3.03 2.65 16.00
N THR A 53 1.98 1.83 15.87
CA THR A 53 1.64 1.13 14.63
C THR A 53 1.11 2.07 13.54
N ASP A 54 0.71 3.29 13.91
CA ASP A 54 0.11 4.26 13.01
C ASP A 54 1.14 5.17 12.32
N LEU A 55 0.86 5.50 11.06
CA LEU A 55 1.71 6.37 10.22
C LEU A 55 1.94 7.75 10.88
N THR A 56 0.98 8.25 11.64
CA THR A 56 1.08 9.52 12.37
C THR A 56 2.12 9.48 13.49
N ASP A 57 2.34 8.33 14.12
CA ASP A 57 3.35 8.18 15.16
C ASP A 57 4.75 8.06 14.55
N VAL A 58 4.83 7.40 13.39
CA VAL A 58 6.02 7.38 12.52
C VAL A 58 6.40 8.79 12.05
N GLU A 59 5.43 9.60 11.64
CA GLU A 59 5.67 10.99 11.26
C GLU A 59 6.22 11.84 12.41
N LYS A 60 5.65 11.71 13.62
CA LYS A 60 6.13 12.43 14.81
C LYS A 60 7.57 12.07 15.17
N GLY A 61 7.93 10.79 15.08
CA GLY A 61 9.31 10.32 15.30
C GLY A 61 10.30 10.91 14.29
N ILE A 62 9.90 11.04 13.03
CA ILE A 62 10.73 11.64 11.97
C ILE A 62 10.88 13.14 12.18
N GLN A 63 9.80 13.82 12.56
CA GLN A 63 9.82 15.24 12.84
C GLN A 63 10.73 15.53 14.04
N HIS A 64 10.74 14.66 15.05
CA HIS A 64 11.70 14.73 16.15
C HIS A 64 13.16 14.56 15.67
N LEU A 65 13.46 13.58 14.82
CA LEU A 65 14.81 13.39 14.24
C LEU A 65 15.29 14.56 13.37
N LEU A 66 14.37 15.18 12.63
CA LEU A 66 14.65 16.40 11.85
C LEU A 66 14.95 17.59 12.76
N THR A 67 14.26 17.69 13.90
CA THR A 67 14.45 18.77 14.86
C THR A 67 15.75 18.62 15.64
N THR A 68 16.18 17.37 15.90
CA THR A 68 17.46 17.08 16.55
C THR A 68 18.66 17.10 15.60
N GLY A 69 18.46 17.37 14.30
CA GLY A 69 19.54 17.50 13.32
C GLY A 69 20.27 16.19 13.01
N HIS A 70 19.61 15.04 13.19
CA HIS A 70 20.26 13.74 13.01
C HIS A 70 20.68 13.53 11.54
N PRO A 71 21.90 13.03 11.25
CA PRO A 71 22.40 12.87 9.87
C PRO A 71 21.51 11.97 8.99
N GLU A 72 20.80 11.02 9.61
CA GLU A 72 19.87 10.11 8.92
C GLU A 72 18.48 10.71 8.66
N ALA A 73 18.16 11.89 9.21
CA ALA A 73 16.84 12.50 9.10
C ALA A 73 16.41 12.73 7.64
N SER A 74 17.37 13.10 6.77
CA SER A 74 17.12 13.30 5.33
C SER A 74 16.77 11.99 4.58
N ALA A 75 17.41 10.88 4.96
CA ALA A 75 17.16 9.56 4.37
C ALA A 75 15.80 9.02 4.81
N VAL A 76 15.49 9.17 6.09
CA VAL A 76 14.21 8.76 6.68
C VAL A 76 13.04 9.61 6.15
N GLN A 77 13.25 10.91 5.92
CA GLN A 77 12.26 11.79 5.28
C GLN A 77 11.95 11.37 3.83
N ARG A 78 12.97 10.98 3.05
CA ARG A 78 12.76 10.42 1.70
C ARG A 78 11.97 9.12 1.74
N GLN A 79 12.24 8.24 2.72
CA GLN A 79 11.48 7.00 2.90
C GLN A 79 10.02 7.29 3.29
N LEU A 80 9.76 8.28 4.15
CA LEU A 80 8.40 8.74 4.46
C LEU A 80 7.66 9.22 3.20
N GLY A 81 8.32 10.02 2.35
CA GLY A 81 7.75 10.46 1.07
C GLY A 81 7.34 9.30 0.18
N ARG A 82 8.18 8.25 0.09
CA ARG A 82 7.84 7.01 -0.63
C ARG A 82 6.64 6.29 -0.03
N THR A 83 6.58 6.17 1.30
CA THR A 83 5.45 5.53 2.00
C THR A 83 4.14 6.31 1.80
N LYS A 84 4.17 7.64 1.84
CA LYS A 84 3.01 8.50 1.51
C LYS A 84 2.56 8.32 0.07
N LEU A 85 3.50 8.26 -0.86
CA LEU A 85 3.20 8.03 -2.27
C LEU A 85 2.57 6.65 -2.48
N LEU A 86 3.05 5.61 -1.79
CA LEU A 86 2.44 4.27 -1.82
C LEU A 86 1.02 4.27 -1.25
N LYS A 87 0.77 5.00 -0.14
CA LYS A 87 -0.58 5.19 0.41
C LYS A 87 -1.50 5.83 -0.62
N HIS A 88 -1.05 6.90 -1.25
CA HIS A 88 -1.82 7.60 -2.27
C HIS A 88 -2.12 6.71 -3.47
N GLN A 89 -1.11 6.00 -3.99
CA GLN A 89 -1.28 5.05 -5.09
C GLN A 89 -2.28 3.94 -4.76
N TYR A 90 -2.25 3.39 -3.54
CA TYR A 90 -3.22 2.40 -3.10
C TYR A 90 -4.64 2.98 -3.07
N ASN A 91 -4.82 4.15 -2.45
CA ASN A 91 -6.12 4.81 -2.36
C ASN A 91 -6.68 5.20 -3.74
N GLN A 92 -5.82 5.60 -4.67
CA GLN A 92 -6.22 5.87 -6.05
C GLN A 92 -6.59 4.57 -6.78
N LEU A 93 -5.85 3.49 -6.58
CA LEU A 93 -6.11 2.19 -7.21
C LEU A 93 -7.49 1.66 -6.81
N ILE A 94 -7.84 1.68 -5.52
CA ILE A 94 -9.14 1.18 -5.04
C ILE A 94 -10.32 2.05 -5.48
N GLN A 95 -10.09 3.31 -5.86
CA GLN A 95 -11.13 4.22 -6.36
C GLN A 95 -11.30 4.11 -7.88
N THR A 96 -10.26 3.70 -8.60
CA THR A 96 -10.25 3.62 -10.06
C THR A 96 -11.04 2.40 -10.54
N LYS A 97 -11.95 2.57 -11.51
CA LYS A 97 -12.60 1.43 -12.18
C LYS A 97 -11.59 0.77 -13.14
N PRO A 98 -11.57 -0.55 -13.28
CA PRO A 98 -12.49 -1.55 -12.70
C PRO A 98 -12.06 -2.07 -11.32
N TYR A 99 -10.92 -1.64 -10.78
CA TYR A 99 -10.38 -2.07 -9.48
C TYR A 99 -11.35 -1.81 -8.32
N SER A 100 -12.08 -0.68 -8.35
CA SER A 100 -13.07 -0.33 -7.33
C SER A 100 -14.25 -1.29 -7.24
N LEU A 101 -14.61 -1.98 -8.33
CA LEU A 101 -15.64 -3.01 -8.30
C LEU A 101 -15.13 -4.23 -7.53
N VAL A 102 -13.94 -4.71 -7.89
CA VAL A 102 -13.32 -5.87 -7.24
C VAL A 102 -12.96 -5.56 -5.78
N ALA A 103 -12.52 -4.35 -5.47
CA ALA A 103 -12.26 -3.91 -4.10
C ALA A 103 -13.52 -3.99 -3.23
N LYS A 104 -14.68 -3.54 -3.74
CA LYS A 104 -15.97 -3.66 -3.05
C LYS A 104 -16.38 -5.12 -2.84
N PHE A 105 -16.21 -5.98 -3.85
CA PHE A 105 -16.51 -7.41 -3.73
C PHE A 105 -15.57 -8.15 -2.76
N THR A 106 -14.33 -7.70 -2.63
CA THR A 106 -13.30 -8.35 -1.80
C THR A 106 -13.13 -7.72 -0.41
N GLY A 107 -13.97 -6.74 -0.04
CA GLY A 107 -13.92 -6.07 1.26
C GLY A 107 -12.69 -5.20 1.48
N GLN A 108 -12.05 -4.72 0.41
CA GLN A 108 -10.86 -3.87 0.49
C GLN A 108 -11.25 -2.39 0.49
N GLY A 109 -10.97 -1.73 1.61
CA GLY A 109 -11.24 -0.30 1.80
C GLY A 109 -10.00 0.59 1.70
N PRO A 110 -10.19 1.93 1.67
CA PRO A 110 -9.13 2.92 1.79
C PRO A 110 -8.39 2.82 3.13
N ILE A 111 -7.14 3.27 3.12
CA ILE A 111 -6.23 3.37 4.27
C ILE A 111 -5.94 4.85 4.55
#